data_AF-D8EY74-F1
#
_entry.id   AF-D8EY74-F1
#
_cell.length_a   1.000
_cell.length_b   1.000
_cell.length_c   1.000
_cell.angle_alpha   90.00
_cell.angle_beta   90.00
_cell.angle_gamma   90.00
#
_symmetry.space_group_name_H-M   'P 1'
#
loop_
_entity.id
_entity.type
_entity.pdbx_description
1 polymer ?
#
loop_
_entity_poly.entity_id
_entity_poly.type
_entity_poly.pdbx_seq_one_letter_code
_entity_poly.pdbx_strand_id
1 'polypeptide(L)'
;MGLQLKPKKVRLNIQISEELKSKLADFSAFQGKKVSVLVRESIEEKLADIEKKIFEEKMKCAYQALAQENMEISEDFKYVDSENLQ
;
A
#
# COMPACT_ATOMS: atom_id res chain seq x y z
N MET A 1 -5.70 30.86 0.29
CA MET A 1 -4.70 30.47 -0.73
C MET A 1 -4.01 29.21 -0.25
N GLY A 2 -4.33 28.05 -0.83
CA GLY A 2 -3.68 26.78 -0.47
C GLY A 2 -2.27 26.72 -1.07
N LEU A 3 -1.25 26.61 -0.23
CA LEU A 3 0.12 26.36 -0.66
C LEU A 3 0.19 24.96 -1.30
N GLN A 4 0.14 24.90 -2.63
CA GLN A 4 0.55 23.70 -3.36
C GLN A 4 2.06 23.52 -3.17
N LEU A 5 2.46 22.81 -2.11
CA LEU A 5 3.82 22.33 -1.93
C LEU A 5 4.10 21.33 -3.05
N LYS A 6 4.66 21.82 -4.16
CA LYS A 6 5.13 20.95 -5.23
C LYS A 6 6.11 19.94 -4.62
N PRO A 7 5.94 18.63 -4.88
CA PRO A 7 6.81 17.63 -4.30
C PRO A 7 8.26 17.94 -4.67
N LYS A 8 9.11 18.05 -3.64
CA LYS A 8 10.53 18.38 -3.81
C LYS A 8 11.20 17.22 -4.55
N LYS A 9 11.66 17.47 -5.77
CA LYS A 9 12.37 16.46 -6.57
C LYS A 9 13.76 16.24 -5.99
N VAL A 10 14.06 15.00 -5.61
CA VAL A 10 15.37 14.57 -5.11
C VAL A 10 15.99 13.59 -6.11
N ARG A 11 17.31 13.64 -6.27
CA ARG A 11 18.05 12.68 -7.11
C ARG A 11 18.52 11.51 -6.25
N LEU A 12 18.30 10.29 -6.73
CA LEU A 12 18.81 9.07 -6.13
C LEU A 12 19.86 8.47 -7.06
N ASN A 13 21.07 8.26 -6.56
CA ASN A 13 22.14 7.58 -7.28
C ASN A 13 22.20 6.13 -6.80
N ILE A 14 22.04 5.18 -7.72
CA ILE A 14 22.08 3.74 -7.42
C ILE A 14 23.06 3.05 -8.36
N GLN A 15 23.68 1.98 -7.86
CA GLN A 15 24.40 1.03 -8.69
C GLN A 15 23.51 -0.18 -8.92
N ILE A 16 23.48 -0.65 -10.17
CA ILE A 16 22.71 -1.82 -10.59
C ILE A 16 23.61 -2.71 -11.45
N SER A 17 23.26 -3.99 -11.53
CA SER A 17 23.95 -4.91 -12.44
C SER A 17 23.74 -4.51 -13.89
N GLU A 18 24.71 -4.88 -14.74
CA GLU A 18 24.62 -4.66 -16.18
C GLU A 18 23.39 -5.36 -16.79
N GLU A 19 23.13 -6.59 -16.36
CA GLU A 19 21.94 -7.36 -16.78
C GLU A 19 20.64 -6.62 -16.48
N LEU A 20 20.53 -5.99 -15.30
CA LEU A 20 19.34 -5.24 -14.92
C LEU A 20 19.21 -3.96 -15.76
N LYS A 21 20.33 -3.28 -16.02
CA LYS A 21 20.36 -2.11 -16.90
C LYS A 21 19.88 -2.45 -18.31
N SER A 22 20.31 -3.58 -18.88
CA SER A 22 19.87 -4.05 -20.20
C SER A 22 18.37 -4.34 -20.20
N LYS A 23 17.87 -5.11 -19.22
CA LYS A 23 16.43 -5.37 -19.07
C LYS A 23 15.59 -4.09 -18.95
N LEU A 24 16.08 -3.11 -18.18
CA LEU A 24 15.40 -1.82 -18.06
C LEU A 24 15.34 -1.07 -19.38
N ALA A 25 16.39 -1.13 -20.21
CA ALA A 25 16.37 -0.52 -21.53
C ALA A 25 15.35 -1.20 -22.45
N ASP A 26 15.32 -2.53 -22.48
CA ASP A 26 14.38 -3.32 -23.30
C ASP A 26 12.92 -3.04 -22.91
N PHE A 27 12.61 -3.09 -21.61
CA PHE A 27 11.26 -2.81 -21.11
C PHE A 27 10.85 -1.35 -21.30
N SER A 28 11.79 -0.43 -21.15
CA SER A 28 11.57 0.99 -21.42
C SER A 28 11.21 1.22 -22.89
N ALA A 29 11.93 0.57 -23.82
CA ALA A 29 11.66 0.64 -25.25
C ALA A 29 10.29 0.01 -25.59
N PHE A 30 10.00 -1.15 -25.03
CA PHE A 30 8.72 -1.85 -25.23
C PHE A 30 7.51 -1.01 -24.78
N GLN A 31 7.62 -0.33 -23.64
CA GLN A 31 6.54 0.52 -23.13
C GLN A 31 6.51 1.94 -23.72
N GLY A 32 7.49 2.30 -24.57
CA GLY A 32 7.62 3.66 -25.10
C GLY A 32 7.91 4.73 -24.03
N LYS A 33 8.45 4.33 -22.87
CA LYS A 33 8.75 5.21 -21.74
C LYS A 33 10.26 5.47 -21.65
N LYS A 34 10.66 6.46 -20.84
CA LYS A 34 12.06 6.64 -20.44
C LYS A 34 12.39 5.71 -19.28
N VAL A 35 13.61 5.18 -19.23
CA VAL A 35 14.08 4.31 -18.14
C VAL A 35 13.86 4.96 -16.77
N SER A 36 14.12 6.26 -16.63
CA SER A 36 13.90 7.00 -15.38
C SER A 36 12.43 7.07 -14.95
N VAL A 37 11.50 7.05 -15.91
CA VAL A 37 10.05 7.06 -15.64
C VAL A 37 9.64 5.66 -15.21
N LEU A 38 10.03 4.64 -15.96
CA LEU A 38 9.78 3.24 -15.62
C LEU A 38 10.30 2.90 -14.21
N VAL A 39 11.56 3.23 -13.91
CA VAL A 39 12.16 2.99 -12.60
C VAL A 39 11.40 3.71 -11.49
N ARG A 40 10.96 4.96 -11.73
CA ARG A 40 10.18 5.71 -10.73
C ARG A 40 8.84 5.03 -10.48
N GLU A 41 8.08 4.74 -11.53
CA GLU A 41 6.76 4.11 -11.43
C GLU A 41 6.85 2.75 -10.73
N SER A 42 7.84 1.92 -11.07
CA SER A 42 8.05 0.63 -10.40
C SER A 42 8.43 0.77 -8.93
N ILE A 43 9.19 1.80 -8.55
CA ILE A 43 9.50 2.09 -7.14
C ILE A 43 8.22 2.53 -6.40
N GLU A 44 7.44 3.44 -6.99
CA GLU A 44 6.18 3.93 -6.41
C GLU A 44 5.18 2.80 -6.20
N GLU A 45 4.99 1.95 -7.21
CA GLU A 45 4.13 0.76 -7.15
C GLU A 45 4.60 -0.19 -6.03
N LYS A 46 5.90 -0.48 -5.97
CA LYS A 46 6.43 -1.38 -4.95
C LYS A 46 6.28 -0.83 -3.53
N LEU A 47 6.43 0.49 -3.36
CA LEU A 47 6.23 1.15 -2.07
C LEU A 47 4.76 1.10 -1.65
N ALA A 48 3.82 1.36 -2.58
CA ALA A 48 2.38 1.27 -2.30
C ALA A 48 1.99 -0.15 -1.85
N ASP A 49 2.53 -1.18 -2.48
CA ASP A 49 2.32 -2.58 -2.06
C ASP A 49 2.84 -2.85 -0.64
N ILE A 50 4.02 -2.31 -0.30
CA ILE A 50 4.61 -2.46 1.04
C ILE A 50 3.76 -1.74 2.07
N GLU A 51 3.34 -0.51 1.80
CA GLU A 51 2.47 0.28 2.68
C GLU A 51 1.13 -0.43 2.91
N LYS A 52 0.52 -0.97 1.86
CA LYS A 52 -0.71 -1.76 1.96
C LYS A 52 -0.54 -2.95 2.91
N LYS A 53 0.53 -3.73 2.75
CA LYS A 53 0.81 -4.89 3.63
C LYS A 53 1.02 -4.47 5.09
N ILE A 54 1.72 -3.37 5.33
CA ILE A 54 1.91 -2.83 6.68
C ILE A 54 0.57 -2.42 7.28
N PHE A 55 -0.29 -1.77 6.49
CA PHE A 55 -1.61 -1.35 6.93
C PHE A 55 -2.51 -2.55 7.27
N GLU A 56 -2.56 -3.56 6.40
CA GLU A 56 -3.33 -4.79 6.62
C GLU A 56 -2.89 -5.50 7.90
N GLU A 57 -1.59 -5.62 8.16
CA GLU A 57 -1.09 -6.25 9.39
C GLU A 57 -1.45 -5.43 10.64
N LYS A 58 -1.34 -4.10 10.57
CA LYS A 58 -1.76 -3.22 11.67
C LYS A 58 -3.25 -3.36 11.97
N MET A 59 -4.09 -3.43 10.94
CA MET A 59 -5.52 -3.65 11.11
C MET A 59 -5.81 -5.01 11.74
N LYS A 60 -5.16 -6.07 11.27
CA LYS A 60 -5.28 -7.40 11.85
C LYS A 60 -4.92 -7.40 13.34
N CYS A 61 -3.81 -6.79 13.73
CA CYS A 61 -3.44 -6.67 15.14
C CYS A 61 -4.46 -5.87 15.96
N ALA A 62 -4.99 -4.77 15.41
CA ALA A 62 -6.02 -3.96 16.09
C ALA A 62 -7.31 -4.76 16.31
N TYR A 63 -7.80 -5.47 15.29
CA TYR A 63 -8.98 -6.34 15.42
C TYR A 63 -8.77 -7.47 16.42
N GLN A 64 -7.57 -8.06 16.46
CA GLN A 64 -7.23 -9.09 17.44
C GLN A 64 -7.20 -8.54 18.87
N ALA A 65 -6.66 -7.32 19.06
CA ALA A 65 -6.64 -6.67 20.38
C ALA A 65 -8.05 -6.35 20.89
N LEU A 66 -8.96 -6.00 19.98
CA LEU A 66 -10.37 -5.71 20.28
C LEU A 66 -11.25 -6.96 20.28
N ALA A 67 -10.71 -8.16 20.06
CA ALA A 67 -11.52 -9.36 19.87
C ALA A 67 -12.39 -9.71 21.08
N GLN A 68 -11.86 -9.53 22.30
CA GLN A 68 -12.60 -9.80 23.53
C GLN A 68 -13.74 -8.79 23.74
N GLU A 69 -13.47 -7.50 23.60
CA GLU A 69 -14.47 -6.43 23.72
C GLU A 69 -15.55 -6.54 22.62
N ASN A 70 -15.15 -6.88 21.39
CA ASN A 70 -16.09 -7.14 20.30
C ASN A 70 -16.98 -8.36 20.56
N MET A 71 -16.46 -9.40 21.24
CA MET A 71 -17.25 -10.56 21.65
C MET A 71 -18.26 -10.19 22.73
N GLU A 72 -17.83 -9.46 23.76
CA GLU A 72 -18.70 -8.99 24.85
C GLU A 72 -19.84 -8.11 24.31
N ILE A 73 -19.54 -7.15 23.43
CA ILE A 73 -20.56 -6.35 22.73
C ILE A 73 -21.49 -7.24 21.91
N SER A 74 -20.96 -8.19 21.14
CA SER A 74 -21.81 -9.08 20.31
C SER A 74 -22.77 -9.93 21.16
N GLU A 75 -22.36 -10.34 22.35
CA GLU A 75 -23.22 -11.07 23.29
C GLU A 75 -24.32 -10.17 23.87
N ASP A 76 -24.00 -8.93 24.21
CA ASP A 76 -24.96 -7.95 24.75
C ASP A 76 -26.09 -7.61 23.74
N PHE A 77 -25.77 -7.57 22.44
CA PHE A 77 -26.75 -7.26 21.38
C PHE A 77 -27.54 -8.47 20.86
N LYS A 78 -27.14 -9.70 21.22
CA LYS A 78 -27.75 -10.95 20.73
C LYS A 78 -29.25 -11.05 21.02
N TYR A 79 -29.70 -10.48 22.14
CA TYR A 79 -31.11 -10.48 22.54
C TYR A 79 -31.96 -9.54 21.69
N VAL A 80 -31.43 -8.38 21.32
CA VAL A 80 -32.13 -7.39 20.48
C VAL A 80 -32.25 -7.88 19.03
N ASP A 81 -31.23 -8.56 18.50
CA ASP A 81 -31.28 -9.13 17.15
C ASP A 81 -32.32 -10.25 17.01
N SER A 82 -32.60 -11.00 18.08
CA SER A 82 -33.59 -12.08 18.07
C SER A 82 -35.05 -11.60 18.05
N GLU A 83 -35.32 -10.33 18.40
CA GLU A 83 -36.67 -9.75 18.36
C GLU A 83 -37.11 -9.34 16.94
N ASN A 84 -36.18 -9.18 15.98
CA ASN A 84 -36.46 -8.80 14.60
C ASN A 84 -36.82 -9.97 13.66
N LEU A 85 -36.97 -11.19 14.18
CA LEU A 85 -37.32 -12.39 13.42
C LEU A 85 -38.82 -12.79 13.53
N GLN A 86 -39.67 -11.92 14.08
CA GLN A 86 -41.13 -12.13 14.16
C GLN A 86 -41.90 -11.43 13.03
#